data_AF-A0A9C7AQZ4-F1
#
_entry.id   AF-A0A9C7AQZ4-F1
#
_cell.length_a   1.000
_cell.length_b   1.000
_cell.length_c   1.000
_cell.angle_alpha   90.00
_cell.angle_beta   90.00
_cell.angle_gamma   90.00
#
_symmetry.space_group_name_H-M   'P 1'
#
loop_
_entity.id
_entity.type
_entity.pdbx_description
1 polymer ?
#
loop_
_entity_poly.entity_id
_entity_poly.type
_entity_poly.pdbx_seq_one_letter_code
_entity_poly.pdbx_strand_id
1 'polypeptide(L)' 'MGVLLLPETLRQRLGEDGARDLVELVNASLASAKEVWNETAVERLERRLAETKAELIRWMFVFWVGQVGITVALLTLRH' A
#
# COMPACT_ATOMS: atom_id res chain seq x y z
N MET A 1 -16.83 12.51 -7.85
CA MET A 1 -17.26 11.56 -8.88
C MET A 1 -16.68 12.02 -10.20
N GLY A 2 -15.70 11.31 -10.75
CA GLY A 2 -15.14 11.64 -12.06
C GLY A 2 -16.03 11.02 -13.12
N VAL A 3 -16.95 11.79 -13.69
CA VAL A 3 -17.78 11.35 -14.81
C VAL A 3 -16.90 11.42 -16.05
N LEU A 4 -16.61 10.27 -16.66
CA LEU A 4 -15.87 10.19 -17.92
C LEU A 4 -16.77 10.74 -19.03
N LEU A 5 -16.46 11.93 -19.53
CA LEU A 5 -17.15 12.52 -20.67
C LEU A 5 -16.65 11.82 -21.93
N LEU A 6 -17.56 11.11 -22.62
CA LEU A 6 -17.23 10.46 -23.87
C LEU A 6 -16.95 11.53 -24.95
N PRO A 7 -15.76 11.53 -25.58
CA PRO A 7 -15.44 12.45 -26.67
C PRO A 7 -16.47 12.35 -27.81
N GLU A 8 -16.90 13.50 -28.36
CA GLU A 8 -17.92 13.57 -29.42
C GLU A 8 -17.57 12.72 -30.65
N THR A 9 -16.29 12.60 -30.98
CA THR A 9 -15.79 11.74 -32.07
C THR A 9 -16.08 10.26 -31.86
N LEU A 10 -16.06 9.79 -30.61
CA LEU A 10 -16.40 8.41 -30.28
C LEU A 10 -17.92 8.22 -30.27
N ARG A 11 -18.69 9.18 -29.74
CA ARG A 11 -20.16 9.14 -29.77
C ARG A 11 -20.71 9.11 -31.21
N GLN A 12 -20.15 9.90 -32.12
CA GLN A 12 -20.52 9.90 -33.53
C GLN A 12 -20.21 8.58 -34.25
N ARG A 13 -19.12 7.90 -33.87
CA ARG A 13 -18.68 6.65 -34.53
C ARG A 13 -19.39 5.41 -33.99
N LEU A 14 -19.76 5.42 -32.71
CA LEU A 14 -20.37 4.29 -32.01
C LEU A 14 -21.90 4.35 -31.97
N GLY A 15 -22.50 5.50 -32.29
CA GLY A 15 -23.91 5.75 -32.07
C GLY A 15 -24.24 5.92 -30.58
N GLU A 16 -25.48 6.32 -30.28
CA GLU A 16 -25.95 6.56 -28.91
C GLU A 16 -25.88 5.29 -28.04
N ASP A 17 -26.25 4.14 -28.59
CA ASP A 17 -26.29 2.87 -27.83
C ASP A 17 -24.88 2.31 -27.59
N GLY A 18 -24.02 2.29 -28.62
CA GLY A 18 -22.63 1.84 -28.46
C GLY A 18 -21.78 2.74 -27.56
N ALA A 19 -22.11 4.03 -27.51
CA ALA A 19 -21.51 4.97 -26.57
C ALA A 19 -21.91 4.67 -25.12
N ARG A 20 -23.18 4.31 -24.86
CA ARG A 20 -23.65 3.90 -23.53
C ARG A 20 -22.98 2.63 -23.05
N ASP A 21 -22.94 1.60 -23.88
CA ASP A 21 -22.34 0.31 -23.52
C ASP A 21 -20.85 0.45 -23.20
N LEU A 22 -20.12 1.29 -23.95
CA LEU A 22 -18.71 1.57 -23.67
C LEU A 22 -18.52 2.34 -22.36
N VAL A 23 -19.37 3.33 -22.08
CA VAL A 23 -19.32 4.06 -20.81
C VAL A 23 -19.59 3.11 -19.64
N GLU A 24 -20.55 2.20 -19.78
CA GLU A 24 -20.87 1.20 -18.76
C GLU A 24 -19.70 0.24 -18.53
N LEU A 25 -19.11 -0.31 -19.60
CA LEU A 25 -17.95 -1.21 -19.51
C LEU A 25 -16.73 -0.52 -18.90
N VAL A 26 -16.45 0.72 -19.32
CA VAL A 26 -15.31 1.51 -18.81
C VAL A 26 -15.52 1.86 -17.34
N ASN A 27 -16.73 2.30 -16.95
CA ASN A 27 -17.03 2.59 -15.55
C ASN A 27 -16.93 1.33 -14.67
N ALA A 28 -17.43 0.19 -15.15
CA ALA A 28 -17.29 -1.09 -14.46
C ALA A 28 -15.82 -1.49 -14.28
N SER A 29 -15.01 -1.39 -15.34
CA SER A 29 -13.58 -1.70 -15.31
C SER A 29 -12.79 -0.75 -14.39
N LEU A 30 -13.10 0.56 -14.40
CA LEU A 30 -12.51 1.53 -13.47
C LEU A 30 -12.90 1.27 -12.02
N ALA A 31 -14.16 0.91 -11.76
CA ALA A 31 -14.63 0.60 -10.41
C ALA A 31 -13.90 -0.64 -9.86
N SER A 32 -13.84 -1.72 -10.64
CA SER A 32 -13.12 -2.94 -10.25
C SER A 32 -11.63 -2.69 -10.07
N ALA A 33 -10.98 -1.92 -10.95
CA ALA A 33 -9.59 -1.56 -10.77
C ALA A 33 -9.39 -0.78 -9.46
N LYS A 34 -10.20 0.25 -9.22
CA LYS A 34 -10.09 1.10 -8.02
C LYS A 34 -10.23 0.30 -6.72
N GLU A 35 -11.15 -0.67 -6.64
CA GLU A 35 -11.29 -1.55 -5.49
C GLU A 35 -10.02 -2.38 -5.25
N VAL A 36 -9.50 -3.02 -6.29
CA VAL A 36 -8.28 -3.85 -6.20
C VAL A 36 -7.08 -3.05 -5.70
N TRP A 37 -6.93 -1.81 -6.17
CA TRP A 37 -5.83 -0.92 -5.72
C TRP A 37 -5.97 -0.51 -4.26
N ASN A 38 -7.18 -0.21 -3.80
CA ASN A 38 -7.37 0.42 -2.50
C ASN A 38 -7.17 -0.57 -1.34
N GLU A 39 -7.65 -1.81 -1.49
CA GLU A 39 -7.52 -2.82 -0.43
C GLU A 39 -6.14 -3.47 -0.45
N THR A 40 -5.71 -3.97 -1.61
CA THR A 40 -4.50 -4.80 -1.70
C THR A 40 -3.22 -4.02 -1.44
N ALA A 41 -3.12 -2.78 -1.94
CA ALA A 41 -1.88 -2.01 -1.81
C ALA A 41 -1.67 -1.52 -0.38
N VAL A 42 -2.74 -1.03 0.25
CA VAL A 42 -2.69 -0.50 1.63
C VAL A 42 -2.44 -1.64 2.61
N GLU A 43 -3.20 -2.73 2.53
CA GLU A 43 -3.05 -3.86 3.46
C GLU A 43 -1.64 -4.49 3.35
N ARG A 44 -1.11 -4.62 2.13
CA ARG A 44 0.26 -5.14 1.93
C ARG A 44 1.32 -4.18 2.46
N LEU A 45 1.11 -2.88 2.37
CA LEU A 45 2.03 -1.88 2.91
C LEU A 45 2.00 -1.89 4.44
N GLU A 46 0.81 -1.92 5.04
CA GLU A 46 0.61 -2.00 6.49
C GLU A 46 1.25 -3.26 7.08
N ARG A 47 1.04 -4.41 6.43
CA ARG A 47 1.67 -5.67 6.83
C ARG A 47 3.19 -5.60 6.80
N ARG A 48 3.77 -5.13 5.70
CA ARG A 48 5.23 -4.97 5.58
C ARG A 48 5.77 -4.01 6.63
N LEU A 49 5.07 -2.93 6.91
CA LEU A 49 5.46 -1.96 7.93
C LEU A 49 5.43 -2.58 9.34
N ALA A 50 4.41 -3.38 9.65
CA ALA A 50 4.33 -4.10 10.92
C ALA A 50 5.47 -5.12 11.07
N GLU A 51 5.76 -5.89 10.02
CA GLU A 51 6.87 -6.85 9.98
C GLU A 51 8.22 -6.15 10.20
N THR A 52 8.50 -5.06 9.47
CA THR A 52 9.72 -4.27 9.63
C THR A 52 9.83 -3.65 11.03
N LYS A 53 8.75 -3.09 11.58
CA LYS A 53 8.74 -2.55 12.95
C LYS A 53 9.07 -3.63 13.99
N ALA A 54 8.48 -4.81 13.86
CA ALA A 54 8.74 -5.93 14.75
C ALA A 54 10.20 -6.40 14.66
N GLU A 55 10.76 -6.44 13.46
CA GLU A 55 12.17 -6.77 13.23
C GLU A 55 13.11 -5.74 13.85
N LEU A 56 12.83 -4.44 13.66
CA LEU A 56 13.61 -3.35 14.28
C LEU A 56 13.60 -3.47 15.81
N ILE A 57 12.43 -3.67 16.42
CA ILE A 57 12.31 -3.83 17.88
C ILE A 57 13.12 -5.04 18.36
N ARG A 58 13.05 -6.17 17.64
CA ARG A 58 13.85 -7.36 17.95
C ARG A 58 15.35 -7.06 17.92
N TRP A 59 15.84 -6.38 16.89
CA TRP A 59 17.26 -6.02 16.77
C TRP A 59 17.68 -5.01 17.83
N MET A 60 16.82 -4.06 18.18
CA MET A 60 17.05 -3.17 19.31
C MET A 60 17.28 -3.96 20.60
N PHE A 61 16.46 -4.97 20.92
CA PHE A 61 16.67 -5.78 22.13
C PHE A 61 18.01 -6.53 22.13
N VAL A 62 18.37 -7.17 21.01
CA VAL A 62 19.67 -7.86 20.88
C VAL A 62 20.82 -6.88 21.14
N PHE A 63 20.74 -5.69 20.52
CA PHE A 63 21.71 -4.63 20.73
C PHE A 63 21.76 -4.18 22.19
N TRP A 64 20.61 -3.86 22.81
CA TRP A 64 20.53 -3.38 24.18
C TRP A 64 21.05 -4.39 25.20
N VAL A 65 20.76 -5.68 25.03
CA VAL A 65 21.32 -6.74 25.90
C VAL A 65 22.85 -6.77 25.77
N GLY A 66 23.38 -6.68 24.55
CA GLY A 66 24.82 -6.58 24.32
C GLY A 66 25.44 -5.34 24.98
N GLN A 67 24.84 -4.16 24.80
CA GLN A 67 25.31 -2.91 25.40
C GLN A 67 25.30 -2.97 26.93
N VAL A 68 24.18 -3.39 27.55
CA VAL A 68 24.07 -3.52 29.01
C VAL A 68 25.10 -4.50 29.55
N GLY A 69 25.30 -5.63 28.88
CA GLY A 69 26.33 -6.61 29.27
C GLY A 69 27.74 -6.00 29.27
N ILE A 70 28.10 -5.26 28.22
CA ILE A 70 29.40 -4.58 28.12
C ILE A 70 29.54 -3.49 29.19
N THR A 71 28.51 -2.65 29.39
CA THR A 71 28.54 -1.58 30.40
C THR A 71 28.69 -2.16 31.80
N VAL A 72 27.96 -3.23 32.13
CA VAL A 72 28.08 -3.91 33.44
C VAL A 72 29.47 -4.54 33.59
N ALA A 73 29.98 -5.22 32.57
CA ALA A 73 31.32 -5.82 32.60
C ALA A 73 32.41 -4.77 32.84
N LEU A 74 32.33 -3.61 32.17
CA LEU A 74 33.26 -2.49 32.37
C LEU A 74 33.17 -1.89 33.78
N LEU A 75 31.96 -1.78 34.33
CA LEU A 75 31.77 -1.26 35.69
C LEU A 75 32.32 -2.21 36.75
N THR A 76 32.12 -3.52 36.60
CA THR A 76 32.64 -4.54 37.53
C THR A 76 34.15 -4.69 37.45
N LEU A 77 34.76 -4.57 36.27
CA LEU A 77 36.22 -4.69 36.11
C LEU A 77 36.99 -3.50 36.70
N ARG A 78 36.32 -2.35 36.90
CA ARG A 78 36.92 -1.13 37.45
C ARG A 78 36.86 -1.07 38.99
N HIS A 79 36.10 -1.94 39.63
CA HIS A 79 35.94 -2.01 41.10
C HIS A 79 36.66 -3.25 41.65
#